data_AF-A0A231HG12-F1
#
_entry.id   AF-A0A231HG12-F1
#
_cell.length_a   1.000
_cell.length_b   1.000
_cell.length_c   1.000
_cell.angle_alpha   90.00
_cell.angle_beta   90.00
_cell.angle_gamma   90.00
#
_symmetry.space_group_name_H-M   'P 1'
#
loop_
_entity.id
_entity.type
_entity.pdbx_description
1 polymer ?
#
loop_
_entity_poly.entity_id
_entity_poly.type
_entity_poly.pdbx_seq_one_letter_code
_entity_poly.pdbx_strand_id
1 'polypeptide(L)'
;MTLEPLKITFTVAGGWAAPALPLHLDAVLAYCVTQRGLEDIEEDPSVQALRALADDLPLARHEQEGDWVWKASAIVPAVAVVNDTGFYTQRRDEGVYAAGVGSGQIQHGRYRPGATLEPYQLKLDTLRGVYRNLLGFYPTQRPFDGGLLMLQAWCIGYRDLIDELLNDDRRPTHLGARRRAGLGRITSVAVEPDSSATEHWTLRVKPWPLRADDVAIQAACKPPYWAAENRMSAFIPAGL
;
A
#
# COMPACT_ATOMS: atom_id res chain seq x y z
N MET A 1 13.42 -19.47 19.55
CA MET A 1 12.61 -19.27 18.34
C MET A 1 13.53 -19.43 17.14
N THR A 2 13.12 -20.19 16.13
CA THR A 2 13.91 -20.48 14.92
C THR A 2 13.34 -19.73 13.72
N LEU A 3 14.21 -19.23 12.84
CA LEU A 3 13.79 -18.62 11.58
C LEU A 3 13.41 -19.74 10.61
N GLU A 4 12.23 -19.59 9.99
CA GLU A 4 11.67 -20.59 9.09
C GLU A 4 11.20 -19.94 7.78
N PRO A 5 11.24 -20.67 6.66
CA PRO A 5 10.65 -20.23 5.41
C PRO A 5 9.12 -20.41 5.48
N LEU A 6 8.38 -19.33 5.28
CA LEU A 6 6.94 -19.25 5.51
C LEU A 6 6.20 -18.70 4.30
N LYS A 7 5.00 -19.23 4.07
CA LYS A 7 3.98 -18.66 3.19
C LYS A 7 2.82 -18.14 4.03
N ILE A 8 2.37 -16.95 3.69
CA ILE A 8 1.25 -16.26 4.33
C ILE A 8 0.15 -16.11 3.32
N THR A 9 -1.03 -16.61 3.63
CA THR A 9 -2.21 -16.54 2.76
C THR A 9 -3.28 -15.69 3.42
N PHE A 10 -3.65 -14.59 2.77
CA PHE A 10 -4.76 -13.73 3.13
C PHE A 10 -5.98 -14.07 2.29
N THR A 11 -7.07 -14.47 2.92
CA THR A 11 -8.36 -14.62 2.22
C THR A 11 -9.11 -13.30 2.30
N VAL A 12 -9.41 -12.70 1.15
CA VAL A 12 -10.08 -11.39 1.08
C VAL A 12 -11.45 -11.46 0.38
N ALA A 13 -12.39 -10.69 0.92
CA ALA A 13 -13.74 -10.52 0.39
C ALA A 13 -13.88 -9.21 -0.41
N GLY A 14 -14.87 -9.19 -1.31
CA GLY A 14 -15.21 -8.03 -2.14
C GLY A 14 -14.35 -7.84 -3.39
N GLY A 15 -13.33 -8.68 -3.61
CA GLY A 15 -12.28 -8.46 -4.59
C GLY A 15 -11.15 -7.58 -4.03
N TRP A 16 -10.19 -7.22 -4.84
CA TRP A 16 -9.01 -6.44 -4.42
C TRP A 16 -8.70 -5.33 -5.40
N ALA A 17 -8.62 -4.09 -4.90
CA ALA A 17 -8.07 -2.98 -5.65
C ALA A 17 -6.57 -2.89 -5.35
N ALA A 18 -5.77 -3.55 -6.19
CA ALA A 18 -4.32 -3.57 -6.06
C ALA A 18 -3.78 -2.11 -6.06
N PRO A 19 -2.85 -1.78 -5.16
CA PRO A 19 -2.19 -0.48 -5.18
C PRO A 19 -1.33 -0.33 -6.44
N ALA A 20 -1.02 0.92 -6.81
CA ALA A 20 -0.21 1.23 -8.00
C ALA A 20 1.25 0.75 -7.88
N LEU A 21 1.74 0.57 -6.66
CA LEU A 21 3.04 -0.05 -6.36
C LEU A 21 2.78 -1.31 -5.52
N PRO A 22 3.65 -2.33 -5.60
CA PRO A 22 3.49 -3.57 -4.84
C PRO A 22 3.27 -3.31 -3.34
N LEU A 23 2.36 -4.06 -2.73
CA LEU A 23 2.15 -4.04 -1.29
C LEU A 23 3.06 -5.08 -0.63
N HIS A 24 4.08 -4.65 0.09
CA HIS A 24 5.02 -5.55 0.74
C HIS A 24 4.49 -6.14 2.05
N LEU A 25 4.81 -7.41 2.30
CA LEU A 25 4.42 -8.10 3.54
C LEU A 25 5.07 -7.47 4.78
N ASP A 26 6.32 -7.05 4.69
CA ASP A 26 7.00 -6.34 5.79
C ASP A 26 6.31 -5.01 6.13
N ALA A 27 5.66 -4.33 5.17
CA ALA A 27 4.84 -3.15 5.43
C ALA A 27 3.58 -3.48 6.24
N VAL A 28 2.97 -4.64 5.97
CA VAL A 28 1.80 -5.15 6.72
C VAL A 28 2.21 -5.50 8.15
N LEU A 29 3.34 -6.18 8.32
CA LEU A 29 3.87 -6.52 9.65
C LEU A 29 4.30 -5.26 10.42
N ALA A 30 4.97 -4.32 9.76
CA ALA A 30 5.30 -3.01 10.34
C ALA A 30 4.06 -2.28 10.83
N TYR A 31 2.95 -2.33 10.10
CA TYR A 31 1.68 -1.79 10.56
C TYR A 31 1.21 -2.48 11.84
N CYS A 32 1.21 -3.82 11.90
CA CYS A 32 0.80 -4.57 13.09
C CYS A 32 1.65 -4.22 14.32
N VAL A 33 2.98 -4.22 14.17
CA VAL A 33 3.91 -3.85 15.26
C VAL A 33 3.68 -2.41 15.70
N THR A 34 3.49 -1.48 14.75
CA THR A 34 3.20 -0.08 15.06
C THR A 34 1.89 0.06 15.83
N GLN A 35 0.82 -0.63 15.41
CA GLN A 35 -0.47 -0.59 16.12
C GLN A 35 -0.38 -1.14 17.54
N ARG A 36 0.49 -2.13 17.79
CA ARG A 36 0.75 -2.62 19.14
C ARG A 36 1.52 -1.59 19.98
N GLY A 37 2.61 -1.06 19.44
CA GLY A 37 3.48 -0.12 20.15
C GLY A 37 2.86 1.25 20.40
N LEU A 38 1.81 1.64 19.66
CA LEU A 38 1.11 2.93 19.88
C LEU A 38 0.51 3.07 21.29
N GLU A 39 0.25 1.98 22.00
CA GLU A 39 -0.22 2.02 23.40
C GLU A 39 0.86 2.40 24.40
N ASP A 40 2.12 2.11 24.06
CA ASP A 40 3.27 2.28 24.94
C ASP A 40 4.01 3.61 24.71
N ILE A 41 3.60 4.41 23.71
CA ILE A 41 4.21 5.72 23.46
C ILE A 41 3.48 6.83 24.22
N GLU A 42 4.27 7.80 24.70
CA GLU A 42 3.81 9.08 25.24
C GLU A 42 2.82 9.80 24.31
N GLU A 43 1.97 10.64 24.90
CA GLU A 43 1.06 11.53 24.17
C GLU A 43 1.87 12.45 23.24
N ASP A 44 1.51 12.48 21.95
CA ASP A 44 2.21 13.19 20.85
C ASP A 44 3.62 12.66 20.47
N PRO A 45 3.73 11.41 19.97
CA PRO A 45 4.99 10.89 19.47
C PRO A 45 5.54 11.66 18.27
N SER A 46 6.86 11.89 18.26
CA SER A 46 7.53 12.39 17.06
C SER A 46 7.38 11.41 15.88
N VAL A 47 7.43 11.92 14.65
CA VAL A 47 7.40 11.09 13.43
C VAL A 47 8.54 10.06 13.43
N GLN A 48 9.69 10.40 14.03
CA GLN A 48 10.83 9.48 14.16
C GLN A 48 10.52 8.33 15.14
N ALA A 49 9.91 8.64 16.28
CA ALA A 49 9.49 7.62 17.25
C ALA A 49 8.46 6.64 16.66
N LEU A 50 7.49 7.16 15.89
CA LEU A 50 6.54 6.32 15.16
C LEU A 50 7.20 5.42 14.11
N ARG A 51 8.22 5.93 13.41
CA ARG A 51 8.98 5.15 12.42
C ARG A 51 9.81 4.05 13.10
N ALA A 52 10.42 4.37 14.24
CA ALA A 52 11.25 3.42 15.00
C ALA A 52 10.49 2.18 15.49
N LEU A 53 9.17 2.29 15.73
CA LEU A 53 8.34 1.13 16.08
C LEU A 53 8.37 0.02 15.02
N ALA A 54 8.62 0.36 13.76
CA ALA A 54 8.62 -0.58 12.64
C ALA A 54 10.02 -1.07 12.24
N ASP A 55 11.08 -0.67 12.98
CA ASP A 55 12.47 -1.01 12.63
C ASP A 55 12.83 -2.46 12.94
N ASP A 56 12.16 -3.08 13.92
CA ASP A 56 12.38 -4.47 14.30
C ASP A 56 11.14 -5.32 13.96
N LEU A 57 11.31 -6.16 12.93
CA LEU A 57 10.28 -7.11 12.50
C LEU A 57 10.78 -8.52 12.76
N PRO A 58 9.87 -9.50 13.01
CA PRO A 58 10.23 -10.90 13.21
C PRO A 58 10.63 -11.61 11.90
N LEU A 59 11.46 -10.96 11.09
CA LEU A 59 11.88 -11.35 9.75
C LEU A 59 13.41 -11.41 9.69
N ALA A 60 13.94 -12.25 8.80
CA ALA A 60 15.35 -12.21 8.45
C ALA A 60 15.66 -11.00 7.55
N ARG A 61 16.85 -10.43 7.67
CA ARG A 61 17.37 -9.43 6.73
C ARG A 61 18.24 -10.08 5.65
N HIS A 62 18.26 -9.46 4.48
CA HIS A 62 19.25 -9.72 3.45
C HIS A 62 20.03 -8.43 3.21
N GLU A 63 21.35 -8.52 3.37
CA GLU A 63 22.27 -7.39 3.24
C GLU A 63 23.18 -7.60 2.04
N GLN A 64 23.38 -6.55 1.25
CA GLN A 64 24.30 -6.51 0.13
C GLN A 64 24.83 -5.09 -0.06
N GLU A 65 26.14 -4.94 -0.29
CA GLU A 65 26.77 -3.66 -0.65
C GLU A 65 26.46 -2.49 0.32
N GLY A 66 26.29 -2.79 1.62
CA GLY A 66 26.02 -1.79 2.66
C GLY A 66 24.55 -1.35 2.74
N ASP A 67 23.67 -1.96 1.97
CA ASP A 67 22.22 -1.74 2.02
C ASP A 67 21.49 -3.07 2.31
N TRP A 68 20.21 -3.02 2.66
CA TRP A 68 19.47 -4.17 3.18
C TRP A 68 17.98 -4.15 2.83
N VAL A 69 17.39 -5.34 2.77
CA VAL A 69 15.94 -5.55 2.65
C VAL A 69 15.48 -6.66 3.58
N TRP A 70 14.22 -6.62 4.01
CA TRP A 70 13.63 -7.77 4.70
C TRP A 70 13.46 -8.94 3.73
N LYS A 71 13.65 -10.17 4.22
CA LYS A 71 13.30 -11.38 3.49
C LYS A 71 11.79 -11.61 3.54
N ALA A 72 11.06 -10.73 2.85
CA ALA A 72 9.60 -10.76 2.72
C ALA A 72 9.18 -10.25 1.35
N SER A 73 8.35 -11.01 0.64
CA SER A 73 7.87 -10.66 -0.70
C SER A 73 6.79 -9.57 -0.67
N ALA A 74 6.43 -9.08 -1.85
CA ALA A 74 5.14 -8.44 -2.07
C ALA A 74 3.99 -9.45 -2.00
N ILE A 75 2.81 -8.91 -1.73
CA ILE A 75 1.54 -9.64 -1.72
C ILE A 75 1.03 -9.73 -3.16
N VAL A 76 0.80 -10.96 -3.62
CA VAL A 76 0.34 -11.28 -4.98
C VAL A 76 -0.89 -12.19 -4.94
N PRO A 77 -1.73 -12.22 -5.99
CA PRO A 77 -2.80 -13.22 -6.06
C PRO A 77 -2.26 -14.65 -6.08
N ALA A 78 -2.91 -15.57 -5.36
CA ALA A 78 -2.52 -16.97 -5.33
C ALA A 78 -2.96 -17.75 -6.58
N VAL A 79 -3.96 -17.24 -7.29
CA VAL A 79 -4.55 -17.84 -8.49
C VAL A 79 -4.70 -16.78 -9.57
N ALA A 80 -4.97 -17.21 -10.80
CA ALA A 80 -5.31 -16.32 -11.89
C ALA A 80 -6.55 -15.48 -11.52
N VAL A 81 -6.42 -14.16 -11.69
CA VAL A 81 -7.48 -13.19 -11.40
C VAL A 81 -8.08 -12.65 -12.68
N VAL A 82 -9.36 -12.32 -12.62
CA VAL A 82 -10.00 -11.49 -13.63
C VAL A 82 -9.81 -10.03 -13.24
N ASN A 83 -9.29 -9.24 -14.18
CA ASN A 83 -9.24 -7.80 -14.05
C ASN A 83 -10.57 -7.22 -14.51
N ASP A 84 -11.26 -6.55 -13.59
CA ASP A 84 -12.50 -5.83 -13.82
C ASP A 84 -12.27 -4.33 -13.50
N THR A 85 -13.20 -3.48 -13.92
CA THR A 85 -13.10 -2.04 -13.69
C THR A 85 -14.27 -1.55 -12.87
N GLY A 86 -13.97 -1.06 -11.66
CA GLY A 86 -14.93 -0.31 -10.87
C GLY A 86 -15.00 1.14 -11.34
N PHE A 87 -16.13 1.80 -11.12
CA PHE A 87 -16.26 3.24 -11.32
C PHE A 87 -16.67 3.93 -10.02
N TYR A 88 -16.37 5.22 -9.92
CA TYR A 88 -16.84 6.08 -8.86
C TYR A 88 -17.16 7.46 -9.43
N THR A 89 -18.11 8.13 -8.79
CA THR A 89 -18.37 9.54 -9.05
C THR A 89 -17.81 10.37 -7.92
N GLN A 90 -17.09 11.42 -8.25
CA GLN A 90 -16.66 12.44 -7.30
C GLN A 90 -17.19 13.78 -7.75
N ARG A 91 -17.60 14.60 -6.77
CA ARG A 91 -18.15 15.94 -7.03
C ARG A 91 -17.12 16.94 -7.58
N ARG A 92 -15.85 16.55 -7.65
CA ARG A 92 -14.77 17.39 -8.14
C ARG A 92 -13.61 16.53 -8.59
N ASP A 93 -13.03 16.89 -9.72
CA ASP A 93 -11.74 16.37 -10.16
C ASP A 93 -10.64 17.20 -9.49
N GLU A 94 -9.86 16.55 -8.63
CA GLU A 94 -8.76 17.20 -7.90
C GLU A 94 -7.62 17.63 -8.83
N GLY A 95 -7.32 16.84 -9.86
CA GLY A 95 -6.25 17.11 -10.81
C GLY A 95 -6.59 18.30 -11.70
N VAL A 96 -7.80 18.31 -12.26
CA VAL A 96 -8.28 19.45 -13.06
C VAL A 96 -8.38 20.71 -12.21
N TYR A 97 -8.81 20.58 -10.95
CA TYR A 97 -8.82 21.71 -10.04
C TYR A 97 -7.41 22.23 -9.75
N ALA A 98 -6.46 21.35 -9.44
CA ALA A 98 -5.08 21.73 -9.16
C ALA A 98 -4.43 22.40 -10.38
N ALA A 99 -4.66 21.86 -11.58
CA ALA A 99 -4.21 22.47 -12.84
C ALA A 99 -4.82 23.87 -13.02
N GLY A 100 -6.12 24.03 -12.76
CA GLY A 100 -6.79 25.33 -12.82
C GLY A 100 -6.25 26.34 -11.80
N VAL A 101 -5.85 25.89 -10.60
CA VAL A 101 -5.16 26.75 -9.62
C VAL A 101 -3.78 27.13 -10.12
N GLY A 102 -3.00 26.16 -10.60
CA GLY A 102 -1.65 26.41 -11.13
C GLY A 102 -1.64 27.33 -12.35
N SER A 103 -2.67 27.27 -13.20
CA SER A 103 -2.83 28.13 -14.37
C SER A 103 -3.51 29.47 -14.07
N GLY A 104 -3.84 29.76 -12.80
CA GLY A 104 -4.53 30.99 -12.39
C GLY A 104 -6.01 31.08 -12.83
N GLN A 105 -6.56 30.03 -13.44
CA GLN A 105 -7.98 29.94 -13.80
C GLN A 105 -8.89 29.81 -12.57
N ILE A 106 -8.33 29.30 -11.46
CA ILE A 106 -9.01 29.11 -10.18
C ILE A 106 -8.20 29.82 -9.11
N GLN A 107 -8.74 30.89 -8.53
CA GLN A 107 -8.12 31.50 -7.34
C GLN A 107 -8.53 30.73 -6.08
N HIS A 108 -7.54 30.29 -5.30
CA HIS A 108 -7.74 29.65 -4.00
C HIS A 108 -7.65 30.69 -2.86
N GLY A 109 -8.48 30.54 -1.83
CA GLY A 109 -8.41 31.35 -0.62
C GLY A 109 -9.78 31.72 -0.03
N ARG A 110 -9.79 32.13 1.24
CA ARG A 110 -10.96 32.69 1.90
C ARG A 110 -11.12 34.14 1.45
N TYR A 111 -12.33 34.54 1.05
CA TYR A 111 -12.64 35.95 0.77
C TYR A 111 -12.20 36.82 1.96
N ARG A 112 -11.37 37.83 1.70
CA ARG A 112 -10.98 38.82 2.71
C ARG A 112 -11.96 39.99 2.63
N PRO A 113 -12.69 40.31 3.71
CA PRO A 113 -13.60 41.46 3.72
C PRO A 113 -12.85 42.75 3.32
N GLY A 114 -13.33 43.44 2.29
CA GLY A 114 -12.72 44.69 1.79
C GLY A 114 -11.80 44.53 0.56
N ALA A 115 -11.57 43.31 0.07
CA ALA A 115 -10.93 43.11 -1.23
C ALA A 115 -11.94 43.37 -2.36
N THR A 116 -11.62 44.27 -3.28
CA THR A 116 -12.42 44.50 -4.50
C THR A 116 -12.41 43.20 -5.31
N LEU A 117 -13.58 42.56 -5.45
CA LEU A 117 -13.70 41.40 -6.31
C LEU A 117 -13.68 41.87 -7.75
N GLU A 118 -12.61 41.55 -8.48
CA GLU A 118 -12.57 41.71 -9.93
C GLU A 118 -13.76 40.95 -10.55
N PRO A 119 -14.34 41.40 -11.68
CA PRO A 119 -15.59 40.84 -12.22
C PRO A 119 -15.56 39.32 -12.46
N TYR A 120 -14.37 38.75 -12.71
CA TYR A 120 -14.15 37.32 -12.90
C TYR A 120 -14.00 36.51 -11.59
N GLN A 121 -13.93 37.18 -10.43
CA GLN A 121 -13.82 36.56 -9.10
C GLN A 121 -15.20 36.24 -8.49
N LEU A 122 -16.29 36.74 -9.08
CA LEU A 122 -17.64 36.37 -8.68
C LEU A 122 -18.02 35.00 -9.28
N LYS A 123 -17.83 33.96 -8.45
CA LYS A 123 -18.33 32.58 -8.59
C LYS A 123 -17.53 31.68 -9.52
N LEU A 124 -16.52 31.03 -8.95
CA LEU A 124 -16.31 29.61 -9.23
C LEU A 124 -17.57 28.86 -8.77
N ASP A 125 -18.44 28.50 -9.71
CA ASP A 125 -19.60 27.65 -9.43
C ASP A 125 -19.10 26.20 -9.20
N THR A 126 -18.60 25.90 -8.00
CA THR A 126 -18.27 24.52 -7.60
C THR A 126 -19.51 23.63 -7.45
N LEU A 127 -20.70 24.17 -7.74
CA LEU A 127 -21.98 23.49 -7.78
C LEU A 127 -22.46 23.24 -9.22
N ARG A 128 -21.82 23.71 -10.30
CA ARG A 128 -22.28 23.48 -11.71
C ARG A 128 -21.10 23.46 -12.69
N GLY A 129 -21.30 22.87 -13.88
CA GLY A 129 -20.32 22.90 -14.97
C GLY A 129 -19.34 21.72 -15.03
N VAL A 130 -18.38 21.82 -15.96
CA VAL A 130 -17.45 20.74 -16.40
C VAL A 130 -16.58 20.21 -15.25
N TYR A 131 -16.42 20.98 -14.18
CA TYR A 131 -15.57 20.65 -13.03
C TYR A 131 -16.31 19.93 -11.88
N ARG A 132 -17.62 19.66 -12.02
CA ARG A 132 -18.49 19.21 -10.92
C ARG A 132 -18.61 17.69 -10.80
N ASN A 133 -18.20 16.92 -11.80
CA ASN A 133 -18.35 15.46 -11.78
C ASN A 133 -17.15 14.79 -12.44
N LEU A 134 -16.31 14.14 -11.64
CA LEU A 134 -15.37 13.16 -12.12
C LEU A 134 -16.07 11.81 -12.12
N LEU A 135 -16.18 11.19 -13.29
CA LEU A 135 -16.39 9.75 -13.39
C LEU A 135 -14.99 9.11 -13.47
N GLY A 136 -14.54 8.56 -12.36
CA GLY A 136 -13.25 7.89 -12.28
C GLY A 136 -13.42 6.38 -12.38
N PHE A 137 -12.40 5.71 -12.91
CA PHE A 137 -12.33 4.26 -13.00
C PHE A 137 -11.15 3.76 -12.17
N TYR A 138 -11.25 2.53 -11.67
CA TYR A 138 -10.14 1.87 -10.98
C TYR A 138 -10.16 0.37 -11.25
N PRO A 139 -8.98 -0.25 -11.40
CA PRO A 139 -8.89 -1.68 -11.56
C PRO A 139 -9.32 -2.39 -10.28
N THR A 140 -10.04 -3.49 -10.45
CA THR A 140 -10.36 -4.43 -9.38
C THR A 140 -10.03 -5.84 -9.84
N GLN A 141 -9.54 -6.66 -8.93
CA GLN A 141 -9.21 -8.05 -9.17
C GLN A 141 -10.18 -8.94 -8.41
N ARG A 142 -10.67 -9.98 -9.09
CA ARG A 142 -11.57 -11.00 -8.55
C ARG A 142 -11.09 -12.39 -8.95
N PRO A 143 -11.38 -13.43 -8.17
CA PRO A 143 -11.02 -14.77 -8.57
C PRO A 143 -11.91 -15.20 -9.74
N PHE A 144 -11.34 -15.99 -10.65
CA PHE A 144 -12.03 -16.43 -11.87
C PHE A 144 -13.26 -17.31 -11.60
N ASP A 145 -13.23 -18.08 -10.52
CA ASP A 145 -14.27 -19.05 -10.12
C ASP A 145 -15.42 -18.44 -9.30
N GLY A 146 -15.40 -17.12 -9.05
CA GLY A 146 -16.40 -16.44 -8.23
C GLY A 146 -16.28 -16.68 -6.72
N GLY A 147 -15.21 -17.34 -6.25
CA GLY A 147 -14.93 -17.56 -4.84
C GLY A 147 -14.40 -16.34 -4.08
N LEU A 148 -13.77 -16.57 -2.93
CA LEU A 148 -12.98 -15.55 -2.23
C LEU A 148 -11.59 -15.43 -2.87
N LEU A 149 -11.07 -14.21 -2.95
CA LEU A 149 -9.75 -13.98 -3.49
C LEU A 149 -8.69 -14.35 -2.44
N MET A 150 -7.76 -15.23 -2.79
CA MET A 150 -6.59 -15.51 -1.96
C MET A 150 -5.41 -14.69 -2.45
N LEU A 151 -4.81 -13.93 -1.53
CA LEU A 151 -3.55 -13.24 -1.74
C LEU A 151 -2.47 -13.95 -0.93
N GLN A 152 -1.27 -14.07 -1.48
CA GLN A 152 -0.16 -14.76 -0.83
C GLN A 152 1.10 -13.90 -0.81
N ALA A 153 1.93 -14.13 0.20
CA ALA A 153 3.27 -13.60 0.30
C ALA A 153 4.18 -14.63 0.98
N TRP A 154 5.48 -14.50 0.77
CA TRP A 154 6.49 -15.39 1.33
C TRP A 154 7.48 -14.60 2.17
N CYS A 155 7.97 -15.21 3.24
CA CYS A 155 9.02 -14.62 4.06
C CYS A 155 9.91 -15.66 4.73
N ILE A 156 11.03 -15.20 5.26
CA ILE A 156 11.83 -15.97 6.21
C ILE A 156 11.76 -15.23 7.54
N GLY A 157 11.21 -15.87 8.57
CA GLY A 157 10.89 -15.20 9.83
C GLY A 157 10.52 -16.15 10.97
N TYR A 158 10.19 -15.58 12.13
CA TYR A 158 9.73 -16.33 13.29
C TYR A 158 8.23 -16.58 13.19
N ARG A 159 7.84 -17.82 12.90
CA ARG A 159 6.44 -18.20 12.64
C ARG A 159 5.48 -17.74 13.73
N ASP A 160 5.78 -18.07 14.99
CA ASP A 160 4.88 -17.80 16.11
C ASP A 160 4.61 -16.30 16.27
N LEU A 161 5.66 -15.47 16.18
CA LEU A 161 5.53 -14.01 16.28
C LEU A 161 4.76 -13.41 15.10
N ILE A 162 5.00 -13.93 13.88
CA ILE A 162 4.30 -13.47 12.67
C ILE A 162 2.82 -13.85 12.74
N ASP A 163 2.51 -15.07 13.14
CA ASP A 163 1.14 -15.56 13.29
C ASP A 163 0.39 -14.73 14.34
N GLU A 164 1.03 -14.47 15.48
CA GLU A 164 0.49 -13.62 16.53
C GLU A 164 0.18 -12.20 16.02
N LEU A 165 1.12 -11.55 15.34
CA LEU A 165 0.93 -10.20 14.79
C LEU A 165 -0.18 -10.12 13.73
N LEU A 166 -0.31 -11.14 12.90
CA LEU A 166 -1.27 -11.15 11.80
C LEU A 166 -2.67 -11.61 12.20
N ASN A 167 -2.80 -12.36 13.30
CA ASN A 167 -4.08 -12.82 13.82
C ASN A 167 -4.60 -12.02 15.02
N ASP A 168 -3.82 -11.08 15.56
CA ASP A 168 -4.25 -10.09 16.55
C ASP A 168 -5.49 -9.29 16.07
N ASP A 169 -6.30 -8.81 17.01
CA ASP A 169 -7.44 -7.90 16.77
C ASP A 169 -7.01 -6.55 16.16
N ARG A 170 -5.74 -6.15 16.35
CA ARG A 170 -5.14 -4.93 15.80
C ARG A 170 -4.58 -5.07 14.39
N ARG A 171 -4.72 -6.26 13.78
CA ARG A 171 -4.31 -6.51 12.39
C ARG A 171 -5.02 -5.57 11.40
N PRO A 172 -4.45 -5.33 10.21
CA PRO A 172 -5.16 -4.58 9.19
C PRO A 172 -6.46 -5.28 8.81
N THR A 173 -7.56 -4.53 8.76
CA THR A 173 -8.87 -5.08 8.38
C THR A 173 -9.02 -5.28 6.87
N HIS A 174 -8.22 -4.58 6.07
CA HIS A 174 -8.29 -4.60 4.62
C HIS A 174 -6.87 -4.50 4.00
N LEU A 175 -6.68 -5.16 2.87
CA LEU A 175 -5.49 -5.05 2.02
C LEU A 175 -5.81 -4.25 0.75
N GLY A 176 -4.85 -3.44 0.31
CA GLY A 176 -4.99 -2.61 -0.89
C GLY A 176 -5.82 -1.33 -0.69
N ALA A 177 -6.22 -0.75 -1.82
CA ALA A 177 -6.92 0.53 -1.89
C ALA A 177 -8.45 0.35 -1.75
N ARG A 178 -9.18 1.48 -1.71
CA ARG A 178 -10.66 1.51 -1.75
C ARG A 178 -11.37 0.71 -0.65
N ARG A 179 -10.76 0.63 0.54
CA ARG A 179 -11.31 -0.03 1.74
C ARG A 179 -12.75 0.39 2.09
N ARG A 180 -13.06 1.68 1.92
CA ARG A 180 -14.43 2.23 2.17
C ARG A 180 -15.50 1.68 1.22
N ALA A 181 -15.11 1.12 0.08
CA ALA A 181 -15.99 0.42 -0.85
C ALA A 181 -16.11 -1.08 -0.54
N GLY A 182 -15.50 -1.55 0.57
CA GLY A 182 -15.52 -2.95 1.00
C GLY A 182 -14.51 -3.86 0.28
N LEU A 183 -13.61 -3.29 -0.54
CA LEU A 183 -12.61 -4.07 -1.28
C LEU A 183 -11.43 -4.46 -0.39
N GLY A 184 -10.96 -5.69 -0.58
CA GLY A 184 -9.78 -6.24 0.07
C GLY A 184 -9.98 -6.57 1.55
N ARG A 185 -11.23 -6.73 2.01
CA ARG A 185 -11.52 -7.03 3.42
C ARG A 185 -10.95 -8.38 3.81
N ILE A 186 -10.08 -8.42 4.81
CA ILE A 186 -9.46 -9.67 5.28
C ILE A 186 -10.51 -10.48 6.05
N THR A 187 -10.69 -11.73 5.64
CA THR A 187 -11.59 -12.69 6.29
C THR A 187 -10.83 -13.70 7.14
N SER A 188 -9.68 -14.15 6.67
CA SER A 188 -8.77 -15.02 7.40
C SER A 188 -7.33 -14.82 6.94
N VAL A 189 -6.38 -15.19 7.81
CA VAL A 189 -4.95 -15.25 7.51
C VAL A 189 -4.43 -16.61 7.95
N ALA A 190 -3.63 -17.26 7.10
CA ALA A 190 -2.95 -18.51 7.42
C ALA A 190 -1.44 -18.32 7.27
N VAL A 191 -0.67 -18.80 8.26
CA VAL A 191 0.80 -18.77 8.27
C VAL A 191 1.32 -20.20 8.33
N GLU A 192 1.94 -20.64 7.23
CA GLU A 192 2.33 -22.03 7.01
C GLU A 192 3.81 -22.13 6.63
N PRO A 193 4.54 -23.16 7.07
CA PRO A 193 5.88 -23.45 6.57
C PRO A 193 5.84 -23.75 5.07
N ASP A 194 6.71 -23.11 4.30
CA ASP A 194 6.82 -23.31 2.85
C ASP A 194 8.27 -23.13 2.40
N SER A 195 8.90 -24.21 1.96
CA SER A 195 10.28 -24.21 1.47
C SER A 195 10.53 -23.26 0.29
N SER A 196 9.51 -22.98 -0.53
CA SER A 196 9.62 -22.07 -1.68
C SER A 196 9.88 -20.61 -1.25
N ALA A 197 9.59 -20.28 0.01
CA ALA A 197 9.84 -18.94 0.53
C ALA A 197 11.32 -18.55 0.51
N THR A 198 12.24 -19.53 0.48
CA THR A 198 13.69 -19.31 0.33
C THR A 198 14.08 -18.60 -0.97
N GLU A 199 13.26 -18.76 -2.02
CA GLU A 199 13.43 -18.11 -3.32
C GLU A 199 12.41 -16.98 -3.50
N HIS A 200 11.15 -17.23 -3.14
CA HIS A 200 10.03 -16.32 -3.40
C HIS A 200 10.04 -15.05 -2.53
N TRP A 201 10.80 -14.98 -1.43
CA TRP A 201 10.96 -13.71 -0.69
C TRP A 201 11.50 -12.57 -1.58
N THR A 202 12.21 -12.91 -2.66
CA THR A 202 12.76 -11.96 -3.65
C THR A 202 11.71 -11.32 -4.56
N LEU A 203 10.46 -11.80 -4.54
CA LEU A 203 9.34 -11.24 -5.29
C LEU A 203 8.86 -9.91 -4.69
N ARG A 204 9.75 -8.90 -4.70
CA ARG A 204 9.54 -7.58 -4.10
C ARG A 204 10.29 -6.51 -4.89
N VAL A 205 9.95 -5.27 -4.59
CA VAL A 205 10.81 -4.11 -4.89
C VAL A 205 12.06 -4.17 -4.02
N LYS A 206 13.23 -3.98 -4.65
CA LYS A 206 14.56 -4.10 -4.03
C LYS A 206 15.54 -3.09 -4.64
N PRO A 207 16.57 -2.67 -3.91
CA PRO A 207 17.47 -1.61 -4.36
C PRO A 207 18.53 -2.07 -5.38
N TRP A 208 18.76 -3.38 -5.51
CA TRP A 208 19.63 -3.99 -6.52
C TRP A 208 18.94 -5.19 -7.20
N PRO A 209 19.37 -5.59 -8.41
CA PRO A 209 18.82 -6.77 -9.08
C PRO A 209 19.27 -8.05 -8.34
N LEU A 210 18.31 -8.95 -8.07
CA LEU A 210 18.55 -10.29 -7.51
C LEU A 210 18.15 -11.39 -8.48
N ARG A 211 17.39 -11.06 -9.51
CA ARG A 211 16.85 -11.99 -10.50
C ARG A 211 17.20 -11.51 -11.90
N ALA A 212 17.29 -12.44 -12.84
CA ALA A 212 17.60 -12.14 -14.24
C ALA A 212 16.49 -11.34 -14.93
N ASP A 213 15.24 -11.46 -14.46
CA ASP A 213 14.05 -10.81 -15.00
C ASP A 213 13.70 -9.49 -14.29
N ASP A 214 14.61 -8.95 -13.48
CA ASP A 214 14.36 -7.70 -12.78
C ASP A 214 14.38 -6.48 -13.71
N VAL A 215 13.36 -5.63 -13.58
CA VAL A 215 13.22 -4.37 -14.31
C VAL A 215 13.35 -3.18 -13.38
N ALA A 216 13.97 -2.10 -13.87
CA ALA A 216 14.16 -0.87 -13.10
C ALA A 216 12.85 -0.06 -12.99
N ILE A 217 12.53 0.40 -11.79
CA ILE A 217 11.37 1.24 -11.47
C ILE A 217 11.74 2.36 -10.48
N GLN A 218 10.84 3.33 -10.30
CA GLN A 218 10.95 4.36 -9.26
C GLN A 218 10.00 4.01 -8.11
N ALA A 219 10.54 3.48 -7.01
CA ALA A 219 9.76 3.03 -5.87
C ALA A 219 10.61 3.03 -4.58
N ALA A 220 9.93 2.94 -3.43
CA ALA A 220 10.60 2.77 -2.15
C ALA A 220 10.94 1.28 -1.93
N CYS A 221 12.16 1.02 -1.43
CA CYS A 221 12.62 -0.34 -1.12
C CYS A 221 12.49 -0.70 0.37
N LYS A 222 12.25 0.31 1.21
CA LYS A 222 12.18 0.21 2.67
C LYS A 222 10.94 0.91 3.23
N PRO A 223 10.43 0.46 4.39
CA PRO A 223 9.43 1.20 5.13
C PRO A 223 9.93 2.60 5.54
N PRO A 224 9.04 3.60 5.64
CA PRO A 224 7.67 3.62 5.13
C PRO A 224 7.63 3.72 3.60
N TYR A 225 6.96 2.76 2.94
CA TYR A 225 6.90 2.65 1.48
C TYR A 225 6.09 3.75 0.78
N TRP A 226 5.20 4.41 1.51
CA TRP A 226 4.35 5.48 0.99
C TRP A 226 5.04 6.85 0.98
N ALA A 227 6.17 6.98 1.67
CA ALA A 227 6.92 8.23 1.79
C ALA A 227 7.64 8.55 0.47
N ALA A 228 7.37 9.72 -0.10
CA ALA A 228 7.90 10.11 -1.39
C ALA A 228 9.42 10.29 -1.35
N GLU A 229 9.95 10.74 -0.20
CA GLU A 229 11.38 10.89 0.05
C GLU A 229 12.17 9.56 0.02
N ASN A 230 11.49 8.43 0.21
CA ASN A 230 12.10 7.10 0.16
C ASN A 230 12.14 6.50 -1.25
N ARG A 231 11.60 7.20 -2.26
CA ARG A 231 11.60 6.71 -3.64
C ARG A 231 13.01 6.82 -4.22
N MET A 232 13.47 5.73 -4.80
CA MET A 232 14.75 5.63 -5.46
C MET A 232 14.64 4.79 -6.73
N SER A 233 15.74 4.73 -7.49
CA SER A 233 15.87 3.72 -8.54
C SER A 233 15.94 2.35 -7.86
N ALA A 234 14.97 1.50 -8.18
CA ALA A 234 14.78 0.19 -7.60
C ALA A 234 14.51 -0.85 -8.69
N PHE A 235 14.44 -2.12 -8.30
CA PHE A 235 14.27 -3.26 -9.19
C PHE A 235 13.11 -4.13 -8.73
N ILE A 236 12.33 -4.64 -9.67
CA ILE A 236 11.16 -5.49 -9.44
C ILE A 236 11.15 -6.64 -10.46
N PRO A 237 10.75 -7.87 -10.12
CA PRO A 237 10.65 -8.95 -11.11
C PRO A 237 9.61 -8.64 -12.19
N ALA A 238 9.90 -8.98 -13.44
CA ALA A 238 8.98 -8.81 -14.56
C ALA A 238 7.74 -9.72 -14.38
N GLY A 239 6.62 -9.13 -14.00
CA GLY A 239 5.36 -9.84 -13.75
C GLY A 239 4.78 -9.66 -12.35
N LEU A 240 5.48 -8.90 -11.48
CA LEU A 240 4.93 -8.40 -10.22
C LEU A 240 4.10 -7.14 -10.42
#